data_AF-E0SSJ7-F1
#
_entry.id   AF-E0SSJ7-F1
#
_cell.length_a   1.000
_cell.length_b   1.000
_cell.length_c   1.000
_cell.angle_alpha   90.00
_cell.angle_beta   90.00
_cell.angle_gamma   90.00
#
_symmetry.space_group_name_H-M   'P 1'
#
loop_
_entity.id
_entity.type
_entity.pdbx_description
1 polymer ?
#
loop_
_entity_poly.entity_id
_entity_poly.type
_entity_poly.pdbx_seq_one_letter_code
_entity_poly.pdbx_strand_id
1 'polypeptide(L)'
;MNIRILERKQVGELFGVKLCIELGDKEFYIDIDNLSRVVKDVRGYEKDNSIVIELIDENGNGFGCCIIDKSHFERGCMECKSLLLPKS
;
A
#
# COMPACT_ATOMS: atom_id res chain seq x y z
N MET A 1 7.34 11.79 -2.49
CA MET A 1 6.94 10.58 -1.73
C MET A 1 7.83 9.44 -2.16
N ASN A 2 8.35 8.67 -1.21
CA ASN A 2 9.11 7.46 -1.47
C ASN A 2 8.37 6.27 -0.83
N ILE A 3 8.23 5.16 -1.55
CA ILE A 3 7.54 3.96 -1.06
C ILE A 3 8.49 2.78 -1.20
N ARG A 4 8.70 2.06 -0.10
CA ARG A 4 9.61 0.91 -0.03
C ARG A 4 8.85 -0.32 0.43
N ILE A 5 9.13 -1.46 -0.19
CA ILE A 5 8.71 -2.76 0.32
C ILE A 5 9.68 -3.16 1.42
N LEU A 6 9.17 -3.32 2.64
CA LEU A 6 9.96 -3.77 3.79
C LEU A 6 9.98 -5.29 3.89
N GLU A 7 8.83 -5.91 3.69
CA GLU A 7 8.65 -7.35 3.90
C GLU A 7 7.62 -7.89 2.92
N ARG A 8 7.79 -9.15 2.52
CA ARG A 8 6.79 -9.94 1.82
C ARG A 8 6.56 -11.20 2.62
N LYS A 9 5.29 -11.55 2.81
CA LYS A 9 4.88 -12.77 3.52
C LYS A 9 3.98 -13.63 2.65
N GLN A 10 4.02 -14.94 2.90
CA GLN A 10 3.11 -15.90 2.31
C GLN A 10 2.51 -16.76 3.42
N VAL A 11 1.18 -16.87 3.45
CA VAL A 11 0.43 -17.68 4.41
C VAL A 11 -0.52 -18.57 3.62
N GLY A 12 -0.16 -19.84 3.44
CA GLY A 12 -0.86 -20.75 2.54
C GLY A 12 -0.77 -20.27 1.09
N GLU A 13 -1.92 -20.09 0.46
CA GLU A 13 -2.05 -19.58 -0.92
C GLU A 13 -2.15 -18.06 -1.01
N LEU A 14 -2.21 -17.36 0.14
CA LEU A 14 -2.33 -15.91 0.21
C LEU A 14 -0.98 -15.25 0.46
N PHE A 15 -0.85 -14.04 -0.07
CA PHE A 15 0.34 -13.22 0.08
C PHE A 15 0.03 -11.97 0.92
N GLY A 16 1.09 -11.38 1.46
CA GLY A 16 1.04 -10.07 2.09
C GLY A 16 2.32 -9.28 1.85
N VAL A 17 2.22 -7.97 1.99
CA VAL A 17 3.35 -7.04 1.84
C VAL A 17 3.28 -5.97 2.92
N LYS A 18 4.44 -5.66 3.51
CA LYS A 18 4.61 -4.52 4.39
C LYS A 18 5.31 -3.40 3.65
N LEU A 19 4.71 -2.23 3.63
CA LEU A 19 5.20 -1.03 2.96
C LEU A 19 5.63 0.03 3.98
N CYS A 20 6.70 0.75 3.66
CA CYS A 20 7.04 2.02 4.28
C CYS A 20 6.77 3.15 3.29
N ILE A 21 6.08 4.18 3.74
CA ILE A 21 5.77 5.39 2.98
C ILE A 21 6.42 6.57 3.68
N GLU A 22 7.30 7.27 2.97
CA GLU A 22 7.92 8.51 3.43
C GLU A 22 7.18 9.71 2.84
N LEU A 23 6.66 10.56 3.74
CA LEU A 23 5.97 11.81 3.44
C LEU A 23 6.56 12.93 4.28
N GLY A 24 7.38 13.78 3.65
CA GLY A 24 8.13 14.80 4.37
C GLY A 24 9.17 14.17 5.29
N ASP A 25 9.10 14.51 6.57
CA ASP A 25 9.94 14.00 7.65
C ASP A 25 9.32 12.80 8.40
N LYS A 26 8.15 12.33 7.96
CA LYS A 26 7.40 11.25 8.59
C LYS A 26 7.46 9.96 7.78
N GLU A 27 7.55 8.85 8.50
CA GLU A 27 7.40 7.50 7.95
C GLU A 27 6.08 6.88 8.41
N PHE A 28 5.43 6.18 7.50
CA PHE A 28 4.19 5.46 7.74
C PHE A 28 4.32 4.02 7.27
N TYR A 29 3.68 3.11 7.99
CA TYR A 29 3.80 1.68 7.76
C TYR A 29 2.43 1.10 7.44
N ILE A 30 2.36 0.31 6.37
CA ILE A 30 1.12 -0.32 5.93
C ILE A 30 1.35 -1.80 5.75
N ASP A 31 0.52 -2.60 6.40
CA ASP A 31 0.44 -4.04 6.20
C ASP A 31 -0.75 -4.33 5.27
N ILE A 32 -0.48 -4.95 4.13
CA ILE A 32 -1.49 -5.38 3.15
C ILE A 32 -1.48 -6.90 3.12
N ASP A 33 -2.62 -7.49 3.45
CA ASP A 33 -2.80 -8.94 3.62
C ASP A 33 -3.85 -9.51 2.67
N ASN A 34 -3.90 -10.85 2.60
CA ASN A 34 -4.87 -11.60 1.79
C ASN A 34 -4.80 -11.28 0.29
N LEU A 35 -3.61 -11.04 -0.23
CA LEU A 35 -3.37 -10.82 -1.65
C LEU A 35 -3.37 -12.15 -2.39
N SER A 36 -3.94 -12.16 -3.60
CA SER A 36 -3.96 -13.34 -4.48
C SER A 36 -2.67 -13.56 -5.27
N ARG A 37 -1.73 -12.60 -5.21
CA ARG A 37 -0.48 -12.59 -5.97
C ARG A 37 0.66 -11.97 -5.19
N VAL A 38 1.90 -12.33 -5.56
CA VAL A 38 3.12 -11.71 -5.03
C VAL A 38 3.24 -10.26 -5.51
N VAL A 39 3.55 -9.35 -4.60
CA VAL A 39 3.89 -7.95 -4.93
C VAL A 39 5.36 -7.89 -5.28
N LYS A 40 5.69 -7.73 -6.56
CA LYS A 40 7.08 -7.56 -7.01
C LYS A 40 7.57 -6.16 -6.72
N ASP A 41 6.77 -5.16 -7.07
CA ASP A 41 7.09 -3.75 -6.95
C ASP A 41 5.85 -2.94 -6.57
N VAL A 42 6.04 -1.66 -6.22
CA VAL A 42 4.97 -0.72 -5.91
C VAL A 42 5.18 0.61 -6.61
N ARG A 43 4.09 1.24 -7.01
CA ARG A 43 4.12 2.60 -7.55
C ARG A 43 3.21 3.51 -6.74
N GLY A 44 3.80 4.54 -6.16
CA GLY A 44 3.07 5.58 -5.45
C GLY A 44 2.93 6.85 -6.27
N TYR A 45 1.74 7.45 -6.27
CA TYR A 45 1.55 8.82 -6.74
C TYR A 45 0.49 9.54 -5.90
N GLU A 46 0.53 10.87 -5.95
CA GLU A 46 -0.47 11.70 -5.32
C GLU A 46 -1.56 12.02 -6.35
N LYS A 47 -2.81 11.95 -5.91
CA LYS A 47 -3.98 12.34 -6.72
C LYS A 47 -4.96 13.05 -5.82
N ASP A 48 -5.26 14.31 -6.15
CA ASP A 48 -6.09 15.18 -5.34
C ASP A 48 -5.58 15.25 -3.88
N ASN A 49 -6.43 14.91 -2.90
CA ASN A 49 -6.08 14.83 -1.48
C ASN A 49 -5.70 13.42 -1.02
N SER A 50 -5.35 12.53 -1.95
CA SER A 50 -5.07 11.12 -1.67
C SER A 50 -3.69 10.69 -2.16
N ILE A 51 -3.18 9.65 -1.51
CA ILE A 51 -2.03 8.86 -1.93
C ILE A 51 -2.55 7.58 -2.53
N VAL A 52 -2.17 7.30 -3.77
CA VAL A 52 -2.51 6.06 -4.47
C VAL A 52 -1.25 5.21 -4.56
N ILE A 53 -1.37 3.97 -4.14
CA ILE A 53 -0.31 2.97 -4.16
C ILE A 53 -0.78 1.80 -5.02
N GLU A 54 -0.21 1.65 -6.20
CA GLU A 54 -0.44 0.52 -7.09
C GLU A 54 0.52 -0.62 -6.75
N LEU A 55 -0.03 -1.82 -6.63
CA LEU A 55 0.72 -3.06 -6.44
C LEU A 55 1.02 -3.69 -7.80
N ILE A 56 2.30 -3.98 -8.05
CA ILE A 56 2.80 -4.49 -9.32
C ILE A 56 3.25 -5.94 -9.15
N ASP A 57 2.78 -6.84 -10.02
CA ASP A 57 3.15 -8.25 -10.01
C ASP A 57 4.50 -8.52 -10.72
N GLU A 58 4.92 -9.78 -10.72
CA GLU A 58 6.20 -10.20 -11.32
C GLU A 58 6.27 -9.99 -12.84
N ASN A 59 5.13 -9.81 -13.50
CA ASN A 59 5.03 -9.53 -14.92
C ASN A 59 5.02 -8.02 -15.22
N GLY A 60 5.11 -7.17 -14.19
CA GLY A 60 5.03 -5.71 -14.33
C GLY A 60 3.60 -5.18 -14.43
N ASN A 61 2.58 -6.00 -14.17
CA ASN A 61 1.19 -5.57 -14.25
C ASN A 61 0.68 -5.06 -12.90
N GLY A 62 -0.02 -3.93 -12.93
CA GLY A 62 -0.79 -3.46 -11.78
C GLY A 62 -1.98 -4.39 -11.54
N PHE A 63 -2.13 -4.92 -10.32
CA PHE A 63 -3.22 -5.86 -10.00
C PHE A 63 -4.07 -5.44 -8.79
N GLY A 64 -3.65 -4.42 -8.06
CA GLY A 64 -4.40 -3.89 -6.93
C GLY A 64 -3.95 -2.47 -6.62
N CYS A 65 -4.79 -1.70 -5.96
CA CYS A 65 -4.44 -0.38 -5.47
C CYS A 65 -4.94 -0.15 -4.06
N CYS A 66 -4.15 0.60 -3.30
CA CYS A 66 -4.50 1.16 -2.01
C CYS A 66 -4.61 2.67 -2.17
N ILE A 67 -5.70 3.27 -1.68
CA ILE A 67 -5.93 4.71 -1.72
C ILE A 67 -6.05 5.21 -0.28
N ILE A 68 -5.27 6.22 0.07
CA ILE A 68 -5.17 6.73 1.43
C ILE A 68 -5.38 8.24 1.38
N ASP A 69 -6.43 8.74 2.03
CA ASP A 69 -6.63 10.18 2.16
C ASP A 69 -5.53 10.78 3.05
N LYS A 70 -4.92 11.88 2.59
CA LYS A 70 -3.79 12.53 3.27
C LYS A 70 -4.13 13.03 4.67
N SER A 71 -5.39 13.34 4.93
CA SER A 71 -5.85 13.78 6.26
C SER A 71 -5.64 12.70 7.34
N HIS A 72 -5.54 11.42 6.96
CA HIS A 72 -5.18 10.35 7.90
C HIS A 72 -3.74 10.48 8.43
N PHE A 73 -2.81 10.88 7.56
CA PHE A 73 -1.41 11.12 7.92
C PHE A 73 -1.24 12.39 8.75
N GLU A 74 -1.99 13.45 8.42
CA GLU A 74 -1.94 14.72 9.14
C GLU A 74 -2.50 14.60 10.58
N ARG A 75 -3.54 13.78 10.76
CA ARG A 75 -4.21 13.58 12.05
C ARG A 75 -3.60 12.46 12.90
N GLY A 76 -2.62 11.72 12.37
CA GLY A 76 -2.02 10.57 13.06
C GLY A 76 -2.98 9.40 13.29
N CYS A 77 -4.09 9.34 12.55
CA CYS A 77 -5.15 8.36 12.75
C CYS A 77 -4.93 7.16 11.82
N MET A 78 -3.94 6.33 12.16
CA MET A 78 -3.52 5.16 11.37
C MET A 78 -4.34 3.89 11.62
N GLU A 79 -5.30 3.91 12.55
CA GLU A 79 -6.24 2.79 12.80
C GLU A 79 -7.51 2.86 11.93
N CYS A 80 -7.51 3.67 10.86
CA CYS A 80 -8.71 3.82 10.05
C CYS A 80 -8.88 2.64 9.08
N LYS A 81 -10.00 1.91 9.21
CA LYS A 81 -10.47 0.81 8.35
C LYS A 81 -10.74 1.20 6.88
N SER A 82 -10.18 2.31 6.40
CA SER A 82 -10.41 2.85 5.05
C SER A 82 -9.37 2.39 4.03
N LEU A 83 -8.44 1.50 4.40
CA LEU A 83 -7.63 0.67 3.49
C LEU A 83 -8.52 -0.38 2.80
N LEU A 84 -9.61 0.07 2.18
CA LEU A 84 -10.49 -0.78 1.40
C LEU A 84 -9.85 -0.98 0.04
N LEU A 85 -9.28 -2.17 -0.16
CA LEU A 85 -9.05 -2.70 -1.50
C LEU A 85 -10.40 -2.64 -2.26
N PRO A 86 -10.47 -2.04 -3.46
CA PRO A 86 -11.68 -2.15 -4.26
C PRO A 86 -11.98 -3.63 -4.48
N LYS A 87 -13.21 -4.06 -4.20
CA LYS A 87 -13.64 -5.44 -4.49
C LYS A 87 -13.52 -5.66 -6.00
N SER A 88 -12.82 -6.74 -6.36
CA SER A 88 -12.76 -7.31 -7.69
C SER A 88 -14.14 -7.62 -8.25
#